data_AF-A0A3D0V4N9-F1
#
_entry.id   AF-A0A3D0V4N9-F1
#
_cell.length_a   1.000
_cell.length_b   1.000
_cell.length_c   1.000
_cell.angle_alpha   90.00
_cell.angle_beta   90.00
_cell.angle_gamma   90.00
#
_symmetry.space_group_name_H-M   'P 1'
#
loop_
_entity.id
_entity.type
_entity.pdbx_description
1 polymer ?
#
loop_
_entity_poly.entity_id
_entity_poly.type
_entity_poly.pdbx_seq_one_letter_code
_entity_poly.pdbx_strand_id
1 'polypeptide(L)'
;MTQEETLKLIQDSDLDENLKQTWTTRIQEEGLTDENLAELLEAIQGEINKTFEKMGAPDISNTEEYQKAQVEKLEAVEAAHTEYLSTMDELSEEAKKIQDDALKAVDQLQADAIKLTMEE
;
A
#
# COMPACT_ATOMS: atom_id res chain seq x y z
N MET A 1 -0.89 0.07 -1.13
CA MET A 1 0.11 -0.92 -0.66
C MET A 1 -0.46 -1.66 0.53
N THR A 2 -0.35 -2.98 0.53
CA THR A 2 -0.88 -3.86 1.59
C THR A 2 0.17 -4.11 2.68
N GLN A 3 -0.28 -4.54 3.86
CA GLN A 3 0.61 -4.93 4.97
C GLN A 3 1.60 -6.03 4.53
N GLU A 4 1.13 -7.00 3.76
CA GLU A 4 1.93 -8.13 3.27
C GLU A 4 3.01 -7.66 2.27
N GLU A 5 2.68 -6.72 1.39
CA GLU A 5 3.64 -6.08 0.48
C GLU A 5 4.69 -5.25 1.23
N THR A 6 4.29 -4.47 2.24
CA THR A 6 5.23 -3.67 3.05
C THR A 6 6.20 -4.57 3.81
N LEU A 7 5.71 -5.65 4.44
CA LEU A 7 6.56 -6.61 5.15
C LEU A 7 7.57 -7.28 4.22
N LYS A 8 7.15 -7.60 3.00
CA LYS A 8 8.03 -8.15 1.97
C LYS A 8 9.11 -7.16 1.55
N LEU A 9 8.73 -5.88 1.34
CA LEU A 9 9.69 -4.82 1.03
C LEU A 9 10.72 -4.59 2.15
N ILE A 10 10.31 -4.69 3.42
CA ILE A 10 11.23 -4.61 4.57
C ILE A 10 12.20 -5.78 4.56
N GLN A 11 11.73 -7.01 4.37
CA GLN A 11 12.57 -8.20 4.29
C GLN A 11 13.59 -8.12 3.13
N ASP A 12 13.14 -7.64 1.97
CA ASP A 12 13.95 -7.53 0.75
C ASP A 12 14.88 -6.30 0.75
N SER A 13 14.77 -5.40 1.72
CA SER A 13 15.60 -4.19 1.82
C SER A 13 17.03 -4.48 2.31
N ASP A 14 17.92 -3.50 2.16
CA ASP A 14 19.29 -3.53 2.70
C ASP A 14 19.37 -3.04 4.17
N LEU A 15 18.22 -2.91 4.86
CA LEU A 15 18.19 -2.55 6.28
C LEU A 15 18.97 -3.58 7.11
N ASP A 16 19.53 -3.13 8.23
CA ASP A 16 20.09 -4.05 9.23
C ASP A 16 18.99 -5.01 9.73
N GLU A 17 19.37 -6.26 9.99
CA GLU A 17 18.42 -7.32 10.37
C GLU A 17 17.62 -6.95 11.63
N ASN A 18 18.22 -6.20 12.56
CA ASN A 18 17.55 -5.75 13.77
C ASN A 18 16.47 -4.70 13.45
N LEU A 19 16.74 -3.80 12.49
CA LEU A 19 15.75 -2.82 12.01
C LEU A 19 14.63 -3.52 11.24
N LYS A 20 14.95 -4.50 10.38
CA LYS A 20 13.94 -5.31 9.69
C LYS A 20 13.00 -5.99 10.66
N GLN A 21 13.55 -6.60 11.70
CA GLN A 21 12.79 -7.32 12.71
C GLN A 21 11.93 -6.37 13.56
N THR A 22 12.48 -5.21 13.92
CA THR A 22 11.76 -4.17 14.66
C THR A 22 10.55 -3.66 13.87
N TRP A 23 10.73 -3.30 12.60
CA TRP A 23 9.65 -2.80 11.75
C TRP A 23 8.63 -3.87 11.39
N THR A 24 9.07 -5.11 11.18
CA THR A 24 8.18 -6.26 10.96
C THR A 24 7.26 -6.46 12.16
N THR A 25 7.81 -6.50 13.38
CA THR A 25 7.02 -6.65 14.60
C THR A 25 6.06 -5.48 14.78
N ARG A 26 6.54 -4.25 14.61
CA ARG A 26 5.71 -3.05 14.80
C ARG A 26 4.54 -2.99 13.83
N ILE A 27 4.75 -3.32 12.55
CA ILE A 27 3.67 -3.38 11.55
C ILE A 27 2.71 -4.55 11.80
N GLN A 28 3.19 -5.65 12.38
CA GLN A 28 2.32 -6.78 12.76
C GLN A 28 1.47 -6.48 13.99
N GLU A 29 2.00 -5.73 14.97
CA GLU A 29 1.32 -5.41 16.22
C GLU A 29 0.39 -4.19 16.10
N GLU A 30 0.84 -3.13 15.44
CA GLU A 30 0.14 -1.84 15.34
C GLU A 30 -0.65 -1.71 14.02
N GLY A 31 -0.37 -2.57 13.05
CA GLY A 31 -0.91 -2.47 11.70
C GLY A 31 -0.14 -1.49 10.81
N LEU A 32 -0.54 -1.46 9.54
CA LEU A 32 0.01 -0.51 8.57
C LEU A 32 -0.71 0.83 8.71
N THR A 33 -0.07 1.79 9.39
CA THR A 33 -0.56 3.17 9.57
C THR A 33 0.33 4.15 8.82
N ASP A 34 -0.22 5.31 8.46
CA ASP A 34 0.55 6.37 7.76
C ASP A 34 1.74 6.85 8.58
N GLU A 35 1.59 6.92 9.91
CA GLU A 35 2.64 7.30 10.86
C GLU A 35 3.79 6.28 10.86
N ASN A 36 3.47 4.98 10.97
CA ASN A 36 4.47 3.92 10.92
C ASN A 36 5.15 3.82 9.56
N LEU A 37 4.44 4.17 8.47
CA LEU A 37 5.01 4.21 7.13
C LEU A 37 6.02 5.36 6.97
N ALA A 38 5.68 6.54 7.49
CA ALA A 38 6.54 7.72 7.46
C ALA A 38 7.83 7.49 8.26
N GLU A 39 7.72 6.94 9.46
CA GLU A 39 8.88 6.61 10.29
C GLU A 39 9.76 5.50 9.67
N LEU A 40 9.15 4.50 9.01
CA LEU A 40 9.90 3.47 8.28
C LEU A 40 10.71 4.07 7.12
N LEU A 41 10.11 4.99 6.35
CA LEU A 41 10.80 5.70 5.26
C LEU A 41 11.97 6.52 5.79
N GLU A 42 11.80 7.20 6.93
CA GLU A 42 12.88 7.95 7.58
C GLU A 42 14.02 7.02 8.03
N ALA A 43 13.69 5.86 8.60
CA ALA A 43 14.69 4.86 8.99
C ALA A 43 15.49 4.31 7.79
N ILE A 44 14.81 4.03 6.67
CA ILE A 44 15.44 3.61 5.41
C ILE A 44 16.36 4.71 4.88
N GLN A 45 15.88 5.96 4.85
CA GLN A 45 16.69 7.10 4.41
C GLN A 45 17.92 7.30 5.30
N GLY A 46 17.81 7.07 6.61
CA GLY A 46 18.92 7.12 7.56
C GLY A 46 20.01 6.09 7.27
N GLU A 47 19.66 4.84 6.94
CA GLU A 47 20.64 3.81 6.58
C GLU A 47 21.28 4.05 5.20
N ILE A 48 20.51 4.59 4.25
CA ILE A 48 21.05 5.05 2.96
C ILE A 48 22.12 6.12 3.20
N ASN A 49 21.83 7.12 4.03
CA ASN A 49 22.78 8.19 4.35
C ASN A 49 24.06 7.66 5.03
N LYS A 50 23.93 6.78 6.04
CA LYS A 50 25.08 6.13 6.70
C LYS A 50 25.93 5.32 5.72
N THR A 51 25.30 4.67 4.75
CA THR A 51 26.00 3.88 3.74
C THR A 51 26.81 4.79 2.80
N PHE A 52 26.23 5.91 2.37
CA PHE A 52 26.95 6.93 1.60
C PHE A 52 28.13 7.54 2.37
N GLU A 53 27.94 7.86 3.65
CA GLU A 53 29.03 8.33 4.53
C GLU A 53 30.17 7.31 4.63
N LYS A 54 29.85 6.02 4.84
CA LYS A 54 30.84 4.93 4.89
C LYS A 54 31.60 4.73 3.58
N MET A 55 30.96 4.99 2.44
CA MET A 55 31.60 4.93 1.11
C MET A 55 32.50 6.14 0.81
N GLY A 56 32.58 7.11 1.72
CA GLY A 56 33.33 8.36 1.49
C GLY A 56 32.70 9.22 0.39
N ALA A 57 31.43 8.96 0.05
CA ALA A 57 30.68 9.85 -0.82
C ALA A 57 30.50 11.18 -0.06
N PRO A 58 30.75 12.33 -0.72
CA PRO A 58 30.43 13.61 -0.11
C PRO A 58 28.94 13.60 0.26
N ASP A 59 28.61 14.06 1.46
CA ASP A 59 27.22 14.26 1.84
C ASP A 59 26.58 15.27 0.89
N ILE A 60 25.81 14.76 -0.07
CA ILE A 60 25.07 15.56 -1.05
C ILE A 60 23.65 15.84 -0.59
N SER A 61 23.23 15.41 0.61
CA SER A 61 21.86 15.59 1.09
C SER A 61 21.46 17.07 1.18
N ASN A 62 22.45 17.95 1.34
CA ASN A 62 22.30 19.40 1.34
C ASN A 62 22.50 20.05 -0.04
N THR A 63 22.68 19.27 -1.10
CA THR A 63 22.74 19.81 -2.47
C THR A 63 21.33 20.04 -2.99
N GLU A 64 21.15 21.17 -3.68
CA GLU A 64 19.88 21.56 -4.28
C GLU A 64 19.37 20.50 -5.27
N GLU A 65 20.29 19.83 -5.96
CA GLU A 65 19.99 18.78 -6.94
C GLU A 65 19.46 17.49 -6.28
N TYR A 66 20.03 17.08 -5.14
CA TYR A 66 19.53 15.94 -4.36
C TYR A 66 18.16 16.23 -3.75
N GLN A 67 17.99 17.40 -3.15
CA GLN A 67 16.70 17.80 -2.54
C GLN A 67 15.59 17.88 -3.59
N LYS A 68 15.90 18.45 -4.77
CA LYS A 68 14.94 18.51 -5.87
C LYS A 68 14.56 17.12 -6.39
N ALA A 69 15.54 16.23 -6.57
CA ALA A 69 15.28 14.86 -7.00
C ALA A 69 14.50 14.05 -5.96
N GLN A 70 14.72 14.31 -4.67
CA GLN A 70 13.98 13.65 -3.59
C GLN A 70 12.53 14.12 -3.55
N VAL A 71 12.28 15.43 -3.68
CA VAL A 71 10.93 16.00 -3.76
C VAL A 71 10.18 15.48 -4.98
N GLU A 72 10.77 15.50 -6.18
CA GLU A 72 10.13 14.97 -7.40
C GLU A 72 9.77 13.49 -7.26
N LYS A 73 10.62 12.69 -6.59
CA LYS A 73 10.30 11.28 -6.32
C LYS A 73 9.18 11.12 -5.30
N LEU A 74 9.16 11.94 -4.25
CA LEU A 74 8.10 11.92 -3.24
C LEU A 74 6.75 12.29 -3.85
N GLU A 75 6.71 13.34 -4.68
CA GLU A 75 5.51 13.75 -5.41
C GLU A 75 5.04 12.64 -6.38
N ALA A 76 5.97 11.97 -7.07
CA ALA A 76 5.63 10.85 -7.96
C ALA A 76 5.04 9.66 -7.19
N VAL A 77 5.56 9.37 -6.00
CA VAL A 77 5.04 8.31 -5.12
C VAL A 77 3.67 8.67 -4.56
N GLU A 78 3.47 9.92 -4.13
CA GLU A 78 2.16 10.42 -3.69
C GLU A 78 1.12 10.35 -4.80
N ALA A 79 1.46 10.81 -6.02
CA ALA A 79 0.58 10.75 -7.17
C ALA A 79 0.18 9.30 -7.51
N ALA A 80 1.15 8.38 -7.53
CA ALA A 80 0.88 6.96 -7.76
C ALA A 80 0.01 6.36 -6.64
N HIS A 81 0.19 6.79 -5.39
CA HIS A 81 -0.62 6.35 -4.26
C HIS A 81 -2.08 6.85 -4.36
N THR A 82 -2.28 8.12 -4.72
CA THR A 82 -3.62 8.68 -4.97
C THR A 82 -4.34 7.96 -6.11
N GLU A 83 -3.64 7.71 -7.23
CA GLU A 83 -4.22 7.00 -8.37
C GLU A 83 -4.58 5.54 -8.01
N TYR A 84 -3.73 4.88 -7.22
CA TYR A 84 -4.01 3.55 -6.68
C TYR A 84 -5.29 3.54 -5.81
N LEU A 85 -5.44 4.50 -4.88
CA LEU A 85 -6.63 4.60 -4.03
C LEU A 85 -7.89 4.86 -4.85
N SER A 86 -7.83 5.78 -5.82
CA SER A 86 -8.96 6.06 -6.72
C SER A 86 -9.38 4.81 -7.50
N THR A 87 -8.42 4.06 -8.02
CA THR A 87 -8.69 2.82 -8.76
C THR A 87 -9.34 1.76 -7.86
N MET A 88 -8.91 1.66 -6.60
CA MET A 88 -9.49 0.72 -5.64
C MET A 88 -10.92 1.09 -5.22
N ASP A 89 -11.21 2.39 -5.08
CA ASP A 89 -12.57 2.87 -4.82
C ASP A 89 -13.50 2.55 -6.00
N GLU A 90 -13.07 2.78 -7.23
CA GLU A 90 -13.83 2.41 -8.44
C GLU A 90 -14.09 0.90 -8.49
N LEU A 91 -13.07 0.08 -8.22
CA LEU A 91 -13.18 -1.38 -8.17
C LEU A 91 -14.17 -1.87 -7.10
N SER A 92 -14.18 -1.20 -5.95
CA SER A 92 -15.11 -1.48 -4.84
C SER A 92 -16.56 -1.15 -5.21
N GLU A 93 -16.79 -0.02 -5.89
CA GLU A 93 -18.11 0.33 -6.41
C GLU A 93 -18.58 -0.67 -7.48
N GLU A 94 -17.70 -1.08 -8.38
CA GLU A 94 -18.03 -2.02 -9.45
C GLU A 94 -18.32 -3.43 -8.88
N ALA A 95 -17.54 -3.87 -7.87
CA ALA A 95 -17.79 -5.12 -7.15
C ALA A 95 -19.14 -5.11 -6.41
N LYS A 96 -19.49 -4.00 -5.73
CA LYS A 96 -20.81 -3.83 -5.10
C LYS A 96 -21.94 -3.90 -6.12
N LYS A 97 -21.77 -3.26 -7.28
CA LYS A 97 -22.75 -3.29 -8.35
C LYS A 97 -22.97 -4.71 -8.89
N ILE A 98 -21.90 -5.46 -9.12
CA ILE A 98 -21.99 -6.87 -9.53
C ILE A 98 -22.69 -7.71 -8.44
N GLN A 99 -22.38 -7.47 -7.17
CA GLN A 99 -23.03 -8.16 -6.05
C GLN A 99 -24.54 -7.86 -6.00
N ASP A 100 -24.94 -6.61 -6.15
CA ASP A 100 -26.35 -6.19 -6.18
C ASP A 100 -27.10 -6.77 -7.39
N ASP A 101 -26.46 -6.79 -8.56
CA ASP A 101 -27.05 -7.38 -9.77
C ASP A 101 -27.19 -8.91 -9.65
N ALA A 102 -26.20 -9.58 -9.03
CA ALA A 102 -26.27 -11.00 -8.73
C ALA A 102 -27.39 -11.32 -7.72
N LEU A 103 -27.54 -10.52 -6.66
CA LEU A 103 -28.61 -10.68 -5.68
C LEU A 103 -29.99 -10.52 -6.32
N LYS A 104 -30.18 -9.49 -7.17
CA LYS A 104 -31.43 -9.30 -7.92
C LYS A 104 -31.72 -10.48 -8.85
N ALA A 105 -30.71 -11.02 -9.52
CA ALA A 105 -30.88 -12.19 -10.38
C ALA A 105 -31.29 -13.44 -9.58
N VAL A 106 -30.73 -13.62 -8.38
CA VAL A 106 -31.11 -14.71 -7.46
C VAL A 106 -32.56 -14.53 -6.97
N ASP A 107 -32.94 -13.32 -6.55
CA ASP A 107 -34.31 -13.02 -6.12
C ASP A 107 -35.32 -13.27 -7.25
N GLN A 108 -34.97 -12.90 -8.48
CA GLN A 108 -35.81 -13.13 -9.66
C GLN A 108 -35.98 -14.63 -9.95
N LEU A 109 -34.90 -15.41 -9.87
CA LEU A 109 -34.95 -16.87 -10.03
C LEU A 109 -35.79 -17.54 -8.93
N GLN A 110 -35.69 -17.07 -7.68
CA GLN A 110 -36.54 -17.57 -6.59
C GLN A 110 -38.01 -17.21 -6.82
N ALA A 111 -38.32 -16.00 -7.27
CA ALA A 111 -39.68 -15.59 -7.57
C ALA A 111 -40.30 -16.41 -8.72
N ASP A 112 -39.53 -16.68 -9.78
CA ASP A 112 -39.96 -17.49 -10.90
C ASP A 112 -40.15 -18.96 -10.51
N ALA A 113 -39.27 -19.50 -9.66
CA ALA A 113 -39.41 -20.85 -9.11
C ALA A 113 -40.67 -20.99 -8.25
N ILE A 114 -40.97 -20.00 -7.40
CA ILE A 114 -42.20 -19.98 -6.59
C ILE A 114 -43.44 -19.92 -7.48
N LYS A 115 -43.42 -19.08 -8.53
CA LYS A 115 -44.52 -18.99 -9.50
C LYS A 115 -44.77 -20.32 -10.21
N LEU A 116 -43.72 -20.99 -10.67
CA LEU A 116 -43.80 -22.32 -11.28
C LEU A 116 -44.40 -23.36 -10.33
N THR A 117 -44.08 -23.30 -9.04
CA THR A 117 -44.68 -24.21 -8.03
C THR A 117 -46.11 -23.86 -7.62
N MET A 118 -46.60 -22.66 -7.93
CA MET A 118 -47.99 -22.24 -7.66
C MET A 118 -48.93 -22.47 -8.85
N GLU A 119 -48.37 -22.73 -10.04
CA GLU A 119 -49.13 -23.04 -11.27
C GLU A 119 -49.27 -24.56 -11.54
N GLU A 120 -48.69 -25.42 -10.69
CA GLU A 120 -49.00 -26.87 -10.58
C GLU A 120 -50.10 -27.14 -9.54
#